data_AF-A0A2V8KM58-F1
#
_entry.id   AF-A0A2V8KM58-F1
#
_cell.length_a   1.000
_cell.length_b   1.000
_cell.length_c   1.000
_cell.angle_alpha   90.00
_cell.angle_beta   90.00
_cell.angle_gamma   90.00
#
_symmetry.space_group_name_H-M   'P 1'
#
loop_
_entity.id
_entity.type
_entity.pdbx_description
1 polymer ?
#
loop_
_entity_poly.entity_id
_entity_poly.type
_entity_poly.pdbx_seq_one_letter_code
_entity_poly.pdbx_strand_id
1 'polypeptide(L)'
;MWAIFDSDAVAREKWDPKPPNVDLNGWFFSADTIGELAGKIKNPYQRHPVSPSVLEQTVNKYNGYVDAGKDSQFGKPGPMYKIQRPPFYAAWSTPILHDTLTGLKINTKCQIIDRNNQVIPGLYACGESAGGFALHGLPRVTVFGRVAGREAASANAS
;
A
#
# COMPACT_ATOMS: atom_id res chain seq x y z
N MET A 1 7.92 0.58 -10.97
CA MET A 1 9.07 0.29 -10.06
C MET A 1 9.01 -1.19 -9.70
N TRP A 2 10.09 -1.79 -9.19
CA TRP A 2 10.10 -3.19 -8.77
C TRP A 2 10.31 -3.29 -7.26
N ALA A 3 9.47 -4.06 -6.57
CA ALA A 3 9.77 -4.55 -5.23
C ALA A 3 10.58 -5.84 -5.35
N ILE A 4 11.75 -5.88 -4.70
CA ILE A 4 12.66 -7.03 -4.70
C ILE A 4 12.70 -7.61 -3.29
N PHE A 5 12.48 -8.91 -3.17
CA PHE A 5 12.43 -9.61 -1.88
C PHE A 5 12.71 -11.10 -2.09
N ASP A 6 12.72 -11.86 -0.99
CA ASP A 6 13.19 -13.23 -0.96
C ASP A 6 12.20 -14.17 -0.25
N SER A 7 12.58 -15.44 -0.10
CA SER A 7 11.69 -16.43 0.49
C SER A 7 11.49 -16.27 2.00
N ASP A 8 12.39 -15.55 2.70
CA ASP A 8 12.19 -15.15 4.10
C ASP A 8 11.07 -14.13 4.23
N ALA A 9 11.00 -13.15 3.32
CA ALA A 9 9.88 -12.22 3.27
C ALA A 9 8.55 -12.96 3.03
N VAL A 10 8.50 -13.87 2.05
CA VAL A 10 7.29 -14.65 1.76
C VAL A 10 6.81 -15.42 2.98
N ALA A 11 7.72 -16.12 3.67
CA ALA A 11 7.39 -16.90 4.86
C ALA A 11 6.89 -16.02 6.02
N ARG A 12 7.58 -14.91 6.28
CA ARG A 12 7.22 -13.97 7.36
C ARG A 12 5.83 -13.35 7.15
N GLU A 13 5.52 -12.96 5.91
CA GLU A 13 4.23 -12.36 5.56
C GLU A 13 3.12 -13.41 5.34
N LYS A 14 3.43 -14.71 5.47
CA LYS A 14 2.51 -15.82 5.20
C LYS A 14 1.82 -15.71 3.85
N TRP A 15 2.57 -15.25 2.86
CA TRP A 15 2.04 -14.99 1.53
C TRP A 15 2.23 -16.19 0.61
N ASP A 16 1.28 -16.41 -0.32
CA ASP A 16 1.39 -17.41 -1.37
C ASP A 16 1.69 -16.74 -2.72
N PRO A 17 2.97 -16.72 -3.16
CA PRO A 17 3.42 -16.01 -4.35
C PRO A 17 3.20 -16.83 -5.63
N LYS A 18 2.06 -17.53 -5.73
CA LYS A 18 1.70 -18.39 -6.86
C LYS A 18 0.37 -17.93 -7.47
N PRO A 19 0.13 -18.18 -8.77
CA PRO A 19 -1.18 -17.98 -9.35
C PRO A 19 -2.26 -18.70 -8.52
N PRO A 20 -3.43 -18.09 -8.29
CA PRO A 20 -3.92 -16.85 -8.92
C PRO A 20 -3.53 -15.54 -8.20
N ASN A 21 -2.72 -15.58 -7.13
CA ASN A 21 -2.40 -14.41 -6.31
C ASN A 21 -1.36 -13.47 -6.93
N VAL A 22 -0.68 -13.92 -7.99
CA VAL A 22 0.31 -13.15 -8.76
C VAL A 22 0.10 -13.36 -10.26
N ASP A 23 0.48 -12.37 -11.05
CA ASP A 23 0.50 -12.45 -12.51
C ASP A 23 1.94 -12.57 -13.03
N LEU A 24 2.29 -13.76 -13.51
CA LEU A 24 3.62 -14.06 -14.05
C LEU A 24 3.86 -13.41 -15.43
N ASN A 25 2.84 -12.85 -16.07
CA ASN A 25 2.91 -12.26 -17.40
C ASN A 25 3.30 -10.78 -17.37
N GLY A 26 4.51 -10.49 -16.91
CA GLY A 26 5.08 -9.14 -16.96
C GLY A 26 5.01 -8.34 -15.66
N TRP A 27 4.35 -8.88 -14.63
CA TRP A 27 4.09 -8.18 -13.36
C TRP A 27 4.74 -8.85 -12.16
N PHE A 28 5.07 -10.14 -12.24
CA PHE A 28 5.70 -10.90 -11.18
C PHE A 28 6.73 -11.88 -11.73
N PHE A 29 7.92 -11.91 -11.13
CA PHE A 29 9.01 -12.80 -11.54
C PHE A 29 9.67 -13.47 -10.34
N SER A 30 10.25 -14.66 -10.56
CA SER A 30 11.08 -15.35 -9.58
C SER A 30 12.29 -16.05 -10.20
N ALA A 31 13.37 -16.16 -9.45
CA ALA A 31 14.57 -16.91 -9.82
C ALA A 31 15.38 -17.34 -8.59
N ASP A 32 16.33 -18.27 -8.77
CA ASP A 32 17.15 -18.77 -7.67
C ASP A 32 18.36 -17.88 -7.38
N THR A 33 18.66 -16.94 -8.28
CA THR A 33 19.69 -15.91 -8.07
C THR A 33 19.16 -14.51 -8.43
N ILE A 34 19.78 -13.48 -7.86
CA ILE A 34 19.45 -12.07 -8.17
C ILE A 34 19.77 -11.74 -9.64
N GLY A 35 20.89 -12.26 -10.17
CA GLY A 35 21.27 -12.05 -11.56
C GLY A 35 20.25 -12.64 -12.54
N GLU A 36 19.79 -13.87 -12.31
CA GLU A 36 18.72 -14.49 -13.10
C GLU A 36 17.40 -13.75 -12.95
N LEU A 37 17.06 -13.28 -11.74
CA LEU A 37 15.86 -12.49 -11.51
C LEU A 37 15.87 -11.23 -12.36
N ALA A 38 16.98 -10.48 -12.38
CA ALA A 38 17.14 -9.30 -13.21
C ALA A 38 16.94 -9.60 -14.70
N GLY A 39 17.49 -10.72 -15.19
CA GLY A 39 17.33 -11.15 -16.58
C GLY A 39 15.90 -11.55 -16.96
N LYS A 40 15.11 -12.04 -15.98
CA LYS A 40 13.70 -12.38 -16.19
C LYS A 40 12.78 -11.17 -16.21
N ILE A 41 13.13 -10.09 -15.52
CA ILE A 41 12.32 -8.88 -15.46
C ILE A 41 12.16 -8.27 -16.86
N LYS A 42 10.98 -8.46 -17.44
CA LYS A 42 10.59 -7.94 -18.76
C LYS A 42 9.22 -7.27 -18.66
N ASN A 43 9.17 -5.96 -18.83
CA ASN A 43 7.92 -5.19 -18.79
C ASN A 43 7.90 -4.13 -19.89
N PRO A 44 6.85 -4.06 -20.73
CA PRO A 44 6.80 -3.11 -21.85
C PRO A 44 6.72 -1.64 -21.42
N TYR A 45 6.33 -1.36 -20.17
CA TYR A 45 6.26 -0.02 -19.60
C TYR A 45 7.57 0.42 -18.93
N GLN A 46 8.59 -0.43 -18.93
CA GLN A 46 9.92 -0.13 -18.38
C GLN A 46 10.83 0.42 -19.48
N ARG A 47 11.37 1.63 -19.28
CA ARG A 47 12.23 2.31 -20.26
C ARG A 47 13.58 1.62 -20.48
N HIS A 48 14.18 1.07 -19.42
CA HIS A 48 15.51 0.46 -19.45
C HIS A 48 15.46 -0.88 -18.73
N PRO A 49 16.06 -1.96 -19.27
CA PRO A 49 16.10 -3.25 -18.59
C PRO A 49 16.82 -3.15 -17.23
N VAL A 50 16.50 -4.08 -16.33
CA VAL A 50 17.22 -4.18 -15.05
C VAL A 50 18.57 -4.82 -15.31
N SER A 51 19.67 -4.13 -14.99
CA SER A 51 21.01 -4.70 -15.10
C SER A 51 21.25 -5.73 -13.98
N PRO A 52 21.65 -6.98 -14.29
CA PRO A 52 21.98 -7.99 -13.29
C PRO A 52 23.04 -7.54 -12.29
N SER A 53 24.16 -7.00 -12.77
CA SER A 53 25.27 -6.58 -11.90
C SER A 53 24.88 -5.41 -10.98
N VAL A 54 24.07 -4.47 -11.48
CA VAL A 54 23.60 -3.33 -10.68
C VAL A 54 22.60 -3.80 -9.63
N LEU A 55 21.71 -4.74 -9.96
CA LEU A 55 20.75 -5.28 -9.00
C LEU A 55 21.46 -6.06 -7.88
N GLU A 56 22.43 -6.91 -8.23
CA GLU A 56 23.25 -7.64 -7.25
C GLU A 56 24.00 -6.69 -6.31
N GLN A 57 24.65 -5.66 -6.85
CA GLN A 57 25.32 -4.64 -6.05
C GLN A 57 24.33 -3.92 -5.13
N THR A 58 23.13 -3.60 -5.62
CA THR A 58 22.09 -2.94 -4.83
C THR A 58 21.62 -3.82 -3.67
N VAL A 59 21.37 -5.11 -3.91
CA VAL A 59 20.98 -6.08 -2.89
C VAL A 59 22.10 -6.26 -1.85
N ASN A 60 23.35 -6.42 -2.30
CA ASN A 60 24.50 -6.54 -1.39
C ASN A 60 24.67 -5.30 -0.50
N LYS A 61 24.51 -4.11 -1.09
CA LYS A 61 24.59 -2.85 -0.35
C LYS A 61 23.47 -2.73 0.68
N TYR A 62 22.24 -3.08 0.30
CA TYR A 62 21.10 -3.10 1.22
C TYR A 62 21.30 -4.11 2.37
N ASN A 63 21.80 -5.31 2.07
CA ASN A 63 22.12 -6.30 3.11
C ASN A 63 23.19 -5.78 4.09
N GLY A 64 24.18 -5.01 3.59
CA GLY A 64 25.14 -4.32 4.44
C GLY A 64 24.51 -3.24 5.34
N TYR A 65 23.44 -2.58 4.89
CA TYR A 65 22.69 -1.65 5.74
C TYR A 65 21.93 -2.35 6.85
N VAL A 66 21.39 -3.55 6.57
CA VAL A 66 20.75 -4.39 7.60
C VAL A 66 21.77 -4.77 8.67
N ASP A 67 22.98 -5.19 8.27
CA ASP A 67 24.06 -5.50 9.21
C ASP A 67 24.48 -4.29 10.06
N ALA A 68 24.57 -3.12 9.43
CA ALA A 68 24.93 -1.88 10.11
C ALA A 68 23.77 -1.28 10.93
N GLY A 69 22.54 -1.79 10.78
CA GLY A 69 21.33 -1.18 11.35
C GLY A 69 21.00 0.21 10.82
N LYS A 70 21.64 0.65 9.71
CA LYS A 70 21.53 2.00 9.17
C LYS A 70 21.66 2.00 7.65
N ASP A 71 20.64 2.53 6.97
CA ASP A 71 20.70 2.86 5.55
C ASP A 71 21.28 4.27 5.37
N SER A 72 22.55 4.34 4.95
CA SER A 72 23.26 5.60 4.75
C SER A 72 22.90 6.32 3.44
N GLN A 73 22.19 5.66 2.52
CA GLN A 73 21.91 6.21 1.20
C GLN A 73 20.54 6.89 1.13
N PHE A 74 19.50 6.24 1.66
CA PHE A 74 18.13 6.77 1.60
C PHE A 74 17.56 7.05 2.99
N GLY A 75 18.29 6.72 4.06
CA GLY A 75 17.84 6.99 5.42
C GLY A 75 16.66 6.13 5.85
N LYS A 76 16.47 4.94 5.25
CA LYS A 76 15.41 4.01 5.67
C LYS A 76 15.50 3.76 7.18
N PRO A 77 14.45 4.08 7.96
CA PRO A 77 14.46 3.80 9.39
C PRO A 77 14.35 2.29 9.61
N GLY A 78 15.33 1.70 10.29
CA GLY A 78 15.36 0.29 10.64
C GLY A 78 15.36 -0.66 9.44
N PRO A 79 16.46 -0.77 8.67
CA PRO A 79 16.62 -1.89 7.73
C PRO A 79 16.75 -3.20 8.54
N MET A 80 15.71 -4.05 8.50
CA MET A 80 15.59 -5.21 9.41
C MET A 80 15.96 -6.55 8.79
N TYR A 81 15.62 -6.77 7.52
CA TYR A 81 15.69 -8.08 6.89
C TYR A 81 16.54 -8.02 5.64
N LYS A 82 17.54 -8.90 5.58
CA LYS A 82 18.33 -9.13 4.37
C LYS A 82 17.47 -9.77 3.28
N ILE A 83 17.91 -9.58 2.04
CA ILE A 83 17.41 -10.26 0.85
C ILE A 83 18.51 -11.25 0.46
N GLN A 84 18.39 -12.51 0.89
CA GLN A 84 19.49 -13.48 0.76
C GLN A 84 19.05 -14.94 0.59
N ARG A 85 17.77 -15.28 0.86
CA ARG A 85 17.32 -16.67 0.75
C ARG A 85 16.50 -16.90 -0.53
N PRO A 86 16.99 -17.70 -1.49
CA PRO A 86 16.22 -17.99 -2.70
C PRO A 86 14.95 -18.79 -2.40
N PRO A 87 13.99 -18.86 -3.33
CA PRO A 87 13.93 -18.04 -4.54
C PRO A 87 13.76 -16.56 -4.23
N PHE A 88 14.30 -15.72 -5.11
CA PHE A 88 14.13 -14.27 -5.11
C PHE A 88 12.96 -13.89 -6.00
N TYR A 89 12.30 -12.79 -5.66
CA TYR A 89 11.09 -12.33 -6.31
C TYR A 89 11.19 -10.87 -6.72
N ALA A 90 10.53 -10.53 -7.82
CA ALA A 90 10.32 -9.17 -8.28
C ALA A 90 8.83 -8.94 -8.56
N ALA A 91 8.22 -7.97 -7.87
CA ALA A 91 6.83 -7.57 -8.08
C ALA A 91 6.75 -6.15 -8.65
N TRP A 92 5.96 -5.95 -9.70
CA TRP A 92 5.76 -4.63 -10.29
C TRP A 92 4.92 -3.76 -9.36
N SER A 93 5.44 -2.60 -9.02
CA SER A 93 4.79 -1.59 -8.18
C SER A 93 4.67 -0.28 -8.96
N THR A 94 3.43 0.15 -9.17
CA THR A 94 3.09 1.44 -9.79
C THR A 94 2.30 2.29 -8.81
N PRO A 95 2.49 3.61 -8.83
CA PRO A 95 1.55 4.52 -8.20
C PRO A 95 0.14 4.25 -8.74
N ILE A 96 -0.82 4.11 -7.81
CA ILE A 96 -2.24 4.01 -8.13
C ILE A 96 -2.99 5.06 -7.31
N LEU A 97 -4.11 5.54 -7.84
CA LEU A 97 -5.05 6.33 -7.04
C LEU A 97 -5.67 5.38 -6.01
N HIS A 98 -5.56 5.74 -4.73
CA HIS A 98 -5.94 4.84 -3.62
C HIS A 98 -7.16 5.34 -2.83
N ASP A 99 -7.08 6.54 -2.25
CA ASP A 99 -8.13 7.12 -1.40
C ASP A 99 -8.21 8.64 -1.64
N THR A 100 -9.39 9.20 -1.40
CA THR A 100 -9.65 10.64 -1.29
C THR A 100 -10.00 11.02 0.15
N LEU A 101 -9.13 11.81 0.79
CA LEU A 101 -9.38 12.36 2.14
C LEU A 101 -10.45 13.46 2.16
N THR A 102 -10.81 13.98 1.00
CA THR A 102 -11.86 14.98 0.82
C THR A 102 -13.22 14.32 0.60
N GLY A 103 -14.29 15.08 0.77
CA GLY A 103 -15.65 14.61 0.56
C GLY A 103 -16.67 15.65 1.01
N LEU A 104 -17.89 15.21 1.24
CA LEU A 104 -18.98 16.04 1.75
C LEU A 104 -18.63 16.56 3.14
N LYS A 105 -18.83 17.87 3.36
CA LYS A 105 -18.60 18.49 4.66
C LYS A 105 -19.61 17.93 5.66
N ILE A 106 -19.12 17.43 6.81
CA ILE A 106 -19.97 16.91 7.88
C ILE A 106 -19.63 17.53 9.23
N ASN A 107 -20.57 17.52 10.17
CA ASN A 107 -20.31 17.77 11.59
C ASN A 107 -19.93 16.48 12.34
N THR A 108 -19.72 16.56 13.66
CA THR A 108 -19.38 15.41 14.52
C THR A 108 -20.50 14.37 14.65
N LYS A 109 -21.71 14.69 14.19
CA LYS A 109 -22.87 13.78 14.10
C LYS A 109 -23.02 13.17 12.71
N CYS A 110 -22.02 13.32 11.84
CA CYS A 110 -22.05 12.87 10.45
C CYS A 110 -23.16 13.51 9.59
N GLN A 111 -23.76 14.62 10.04
CA GLN A 111 -24.77 15.35 9.27
C GLN A 111 -24.09 16.19 8.19
N ILE A 112 -24.65 16.18 6.98
CA ILE A 112 -24.10 16.97 5.87
C ILE A 112 -24.33 18.45 6.11
N ILE A 113 -23.28 19.23 5.87
CA ILE A 113 -23.27 20.69 5.92
C ILE A 113 -23.24 21.22 4.49
N ASP A 114 -24.17 22.11 4.17
CA ASP A 114 -24.26 22.77 2.86
C ASP A 114 -23.20 23.88 2.68
N ARG A 115 -23.27 24.58 1.55
CA ARG A 115 -22.35 25.68 1.21
C ARG A 115 -22.52 26.94 2.07
N ASN A 116 -23.65 27.07 2.76
CA ASN A 116 -23.99 28.16 3.67
C ASN A 116 -23.73 27.81 5.15
N ASN A 117 -23.01 26.71 5.41
CA ASN A 117 -22.75 26.16 6.73
C ASN A 117 -24.01 25.71 7.49
N GLN A 118 -25.10 25.39 6.80
CA GLN A 118 -26.32 24.87 7.39
C GLN A 118 -26.36 23.35 7.31
N VAL A 119 -26.90 22.72 8.35
CA VAL A 119 -27.16 21.27 8.34
C VAL A 119 -28.31 20.98 7.39
N ILE A 120 -28.12 20.01 6.50
CA ILE A 120 -29.20 19.50 5.65
C ILE A 120 -29.97 18.43 6.45
N PRO A 121 -31.26 18.68 6.81
CA PRO A 121 -32.01 17.75 7.64
C PRO A 121 -32.16 16.37 6.98
N GLY A 122 -31.99 15.32 7.79
CA GLY A 122 -32.14 13.93 7.33
C GLY A 122 -31.00 13.40 6.47
N LEU A 123 -29.98 14.21 6.17
CA LEU A 123 -28.88 13.81 5.29
C LEU A 123 -27.57 13.61 6.06
N TYR A 124 -27.01 12.41 5.94
CA TYR A 124 -25.80 11.97 6.64
C TYR A 124 -24.79 11.37 5.67
N ALA A 125 -23.50 11.51 5.95
CA ALA A 125 -22.42 10.87 5.20
C ALA A 125 -21.35 10.31 6.14
N CYS A 126 -20.71 9.21 5.73
CA CYS A 126 -19.59 8.60 6.42
C CYS A 126 -18.65 7.92 5.41
N GLY A 127 -17.52 7.38 5.88
CA GLY A 127 -16.55 6.72 5.01
C GLY A 127 -15.89 7.70 4.03
N GLU A 128 -15.54 7.20 2.83
CA GLU A 128 -14.83 7.98 1.80
C GLU A 128 -15.67 9.11 1.20
N SER A 129 -17.00 9.04 1.30
CA SER A 129 -17.90 10.11 0.86
C SER A 129 -17.86 11.35 1.76
N ALA A 130 -17.37 11.23 3.00
CA ALA A 130 -17.32 12.32 3.98
C ALA A 130 -15.92 12.93 4.07
N GLY A 131 -15.83 14.27 4.01
CA GLY A 131 -14.57 15.01 4.13
C GLY A 131 -14.28 15.48 5.56
N GLY A 132 -13.07 16.00 5.76
CA GLY A 132 -12.69 16.68 7.02
C GLY A 132 -12.04 15.78 8.08
N PHE A 133 -11.67 14.55 7.73
CA PHE A 133 -10.95 13.64 8.61
C PHE A 133 -9.64 13.19 7.97
N ALA A 134 -8.55 13.23 8.75
CA ALA A 134 -7.23 12.73 8.35
C ALA A 134 -7.06 11.22 8.62
N LEU A 135 -8.16 10.49 8.83
CA LEU A 135 -8.17 9.05 9.12
C LEU A 135 -8.47 8.27 7.83
N HIS A 136 -7.65 7.27 7.53
CA HIS A 136 -7.79 6.41 6.35
C HIS A 136 -8.37 5.04 6.75
N GLY A 137 -9.12 4.43 5.84
CA GLY A 137 -9.39 2.99 5.86
C GLY A 137 -10.52 2.58 6.80
N LEU A 138 -10.50 1.32 7.26
CA LEU A 138 -11.64 0.69 7.93
C LEU A 138 -12.20 1.48 9.12
N PRO A 139 -11.39 2.09 10.01
CA PRO A 139 -11.94 2.91 11.10
C PRO A 139 -12.79 4.09 10.62
N ARG A 140 -12.44 4.71 9.48
CA ARG A 140 -13.23 5.80 8.87
C ARG A 140 -14.64 5.33 8.49
N VAL A 141 -14.77 4.08 8.05
CA VAL A 141 -16.06 3.51 7.65
C VAL A 141 -16.82 2.98 8.86
N THR A 142 -16.19 2.18 9.71
CA THR A 142 -16.87 1.47 10.80
C THR A 142 -17.29 2.41 11.93
N VAL A 143 -16.43 3.36 12.32
CA VAL A 143 -16.72 4.30 13.39
C VAL A 143 -17.76 5.32 12.94
N PHE A 144 -17.53 6.03 11.84
CA PHE A 144 -18.46 7.06 11.37
C PHE A 144 -19.74 6.48 10.77
N GLY A 145 -19.70 5.27 10.23
CA GLY A 145 -20.91 4.54 9.84
C GLY A 145 -21.79 4.22 11.05
N ARG A 146 -21.19 3.80 12.18
CA ARG A 146 -21.93 3.62 13.43
C ARG A 146 -22.51 4.94 13.95
N VAL A 147 -21.75 6.04 13.91
CA VAL A 147 -22.24 7.37 14.34
C VAL A 147 -23.40 7.82 13.45
N ALA A 148 -23.19 7.83 12.13
CA ALA A 148 -24.21 8.24 11.15
C ALA A 148 -25.50 7.43 11.31
N GLY A 149 -25.39 6.10 11.46
CA GLY A 149 -26.56 5.24 11.65
C GLY A 149 -27.33 5.53 12.94
N ARG A 150 -26.63 5.77 14.06
CA ARG A 150 -27.29 6.09 15.35
C ARG A 150 -27.98 7.45 15.32
N GLU A 151 -27.33 8.45 14.75
CA GLU A 151 -27.89 9.81 14.65
C GLU A 151 -29.08 9.82 13.68
N ALA A 152 -28.97 9.16 12.53
CA ALA A 152 -30.06 9.04 11.58
C ALA A 152 -31.29 8.33 12.17
N ALA A 153 -31.10 7.24 12.92
CA ALA A 153 -32.19 6.52 13.58
C ALA A 153 -32.86 7.37 14.67
N SER A 154 -32.08 8.11 15.44
CA SER A 154 -32.59 8.92 16.55
C SER A 154 -33.34 10.17 16.07
N ALA A 155 -32.99 10.70 14.89
CA ALA A 155 -33.60 11.91 14.34
C ALA A 155 -35.08 11.76 13.94
N ASN A 156 -35.57 10.52 13.73
CA ASN A 156 -36.96 10.22 13.36
C ASN A 156 -37.82 9.76 14.57
N ALA A 157 -37.24 9.69 15.77
CA ALA A 157 -37.92 9.20 16.97
C ALA A 157 -38.54 10.33 17.82
N SER A 158 -38.68 11.54 17.26
CA SER A 158 -39.15 12.75 17.92
C SER A 158 -40.22 13.46 17.12
#